data_AF-A0A7S0X186-F1
#
_entry.id   AF-A0A7S0X186-F1
#
_cell.length_a   1.000
_cell.length_b   1.000
_cell.length_c   1.000
_cell.angle_alpha   90.00
_cell.angle_beta   90.00
_cell.angle_gamma   90.00
#
_symmetry.space_group_name_H-M   'P 1'
#
loop_
_entity.id
_entity.type
_entity.pdbx_description
1 polymer ?
#
loop_
_entity_poly.entity_id
_entity_poly.type
_entity_poly.pdbx_seq_one_letter_code
_entity_poly.pdbx_strand_id
1 'polypeptide(L)'
;GGGSNAMGLFHEFVDEPSVRIIGVEAAGMGLNTDKHAATLSLGRPGVLHGAFSYLIQDDQGNPIDPHSISAGLDYPGIGPEHSYLKDAKRVEYYAVTDQEALDAFQRLSQL
;
A
#
# COMPACT_ATOMS: atom_id res chain seq x y z
N GLY A 1 -0.25 3.68 -2.47
CA GLY A 1 0.11 3.97 -3.88
C GLY A 1 -0.43 2.90 -4.81
N GLY A 2 -0.29 3.04 -6.14
CA GLY A 2 -0.94 2.15 -7.12
C GLY A 2 -0.27 0.78 -7.35
N GLY A 3 1.03 0.64 -7.06
CA GLY A 3 1.77 -0.62 -7.09
C GLY A 3 2.73 -0.84 -8.28
N SER A 4 2.77 0.06 -9.27
CA SER A 4 3.57 -0.15 -10.49
C SER A 4 5.07 -0.36 -10.24
N ASN A 5 5.71 0.46 -9.41
CA ASN A 5 7.13 0.30 -9.07
C ASN A 5 7.40 -0.99 -8.30
N ALA A 6 6.51 -1.34 -7.37
CA ALA A 6 6.65 -2.50 -6.52
C ALA A 6 6.52 -3.77 -7.35
N MET A 7 5.48 -3.87 -8.19
CA MET A 7 5.31 -5.01 -9.07
C MET A 7 6.44 -5.15 -10.08
N GLY A 8 6.93 -4.04 -10.64
CA GLY A 8 8.08 -4.06 -11.53
C GLY A 8 9.34 -4.66 -10.89
N LEU A 9 9.55 -4.44 -9.59
CA LEU A 9 10.62 -5.08 -8.83
C LEU A 9 10.30 -6.54 -8.46
N PHE A 10 9.06 -6.80 -8.04
CA PHE A 10 8.67 -8.11 -7.49
C PHE A 10 8.58 -9.20 -8.55
N HIS A 11 8.22 -8.84 -9.79
CA HIS A 11 7.94 -9.75 -10.88
C HIS A 11 8.97 -10.89 -11.02
N GLU A 12 10.26 -10.55 -11.04
CA GLU A 12 11.36 -11.53 -11.20
C GLU A 12 11.53 -12.47 -10.02
N PHE A 13 10.94 -12.16 -8.86
CA PHE A 13 11.10 -12.92 -7.63
C PHE A 13 9.82 -13.65 -7.21
N VAL A 14 8.67 -13.45 -7.88
CA VAL A 14 7.39 -14.06 -7.47
C VAL A 14 7.49 -15.58 -7.36
N ASP A 15 8.27 -16.22 -8.23
CA ASP A 15 8.45 -17.69 -8.22
C ASP A 15 9.65 -18.16 -7.38
N GLU A 16 10.38 -17.24 -6.73
CA GLU A 16 11.57 -17.53 -5.92
C GLU A 16 11.23 -17.58 -4.41
N PRO A 17 10.91 -18.75 -3.83
CA PRO A 17 10.38 -18.85 -2.47
C PRO A 17 11.39 -18.46 -1.38
N SER A 18 12.67 -18.46 -1.70
CA SER A 18 13.74 -18.01 -0.80
C SER A 18 13.78 -16.49 -0.65
N VAL A 19 13.20 -15.76 -1.60
CA VAL A 19 13.20 -14.30 -1.61
C VAL A 19 11.95 -13.79 -0.89
N ARG A 20 12.18 -13.16 0.25
CA ARG A 20 11.15 -12.44 1.00
C ARG A 20 10.81 -11.15 0.26
N ILE A 21 9.53 -10.96 -0.07
CA ILE A 21 9.04 -9.78 -0.80
C ILE A 21 8.19 -8.93 0.14
N ILE A 22 8.52 -7.65 0.24
CA ILE A 22 7.88 -6.72 1.17
C ILE A 22 7.38 -5.49 0.40
N GLY A 23 6.07 -5.27 0.44
CA GLY A 23 5.44 -4.01 0.05
C GLY A 23 5.25 -3.10 1.25
N VAL A 24 5.42 -1.79 1.05
CA VAL A 24 5.18 -0.78 2.08
C VAL A 24 4.13 0.22 1.62
N GLU A 25 3.08 0.40 2.40
CA GLU A 25 2.00 1.36 2.18
C GLU A 25 2.07 2.53 3.16
N ALA A 26 1.41 3.64 2.82
CA ALA A 26 1.45 4.84 3.65
C ALA A 26 0.41 4.75 4.77
N ALA A 27 0.87 4.71 6.02
CA ALA A 27 0.03 4.79 7.20
C ALA A 27 -0.42 6.23 7.51
N GLY A 28 0.08 7.24 6.80
CA GLY A 28 -0.26 8.65 7.03
C GLY A 28 0.05 9.06 8.47
N MET A 29 -0.97 9.56 9.18
CA MET A 29 -0.88 9.92 10.60
C MET A 29 -0.97 8.71 11.56
N GLY A 30 -1.17 7.50 11.03
CA GLY A 30 -1.23 6.24 11.76
C GLY A 30 -2.45 5.39 11.40
N LEU A 31 -2.32 4.06 11.51
CA LEU A 31 -3.39 3.09 11.20
C LEU A 31 -4.59 3.14 12.15
N ASN A 32 -4.43 3.77 13.31
CA ASN A 32 -5.50 4.00 14.29
C ASN A 32 -6.27 5.32 14.05
N THR A 33 -5.97 6.02 12.96
CA THR A 33 -6.63 7.26 12.55
C THR A 33 -7.42 7.04 11.26
N ASP A 34 -8.21 8.03 10.85
CA ASP A 34 -8.85 8.08 9.53
C ASP A 34 -7.93 8.64 8.43
N LYS A 35 -6.71 9.06 8.78
CA LYS A 35 -5.76 9.72 7.88
C LYS A 35 -4.63 8.79 7.49
N HIS A 36 -4.91 7.89 6.54
CA HIS A 36 -3.94 6.98 5.96
C HIS A 36 -4.25 6.64 4.49
N ALA A 37 -3.29 6.01 3.80
CA ALA A 37 -3.47 5.39 2.49
C ALA A 37 -3.05 3.90 2.51
N ALA A 38 -3.27 3.24 3.66
CA ALA A 38 -2.94 1.84 3.92
C ALA A 38 -4.02 0.87 3.41
N THR A 39 -4.22 0.86 2.09
CA THR A 39 -5.25 0.10 1.37
C THR A 39 -5.26 -1.41 1.66
N LEU A 40 -4.10 -2.06 1.73
CA LEU A 40 -4.02 -3.51 1.94
C LEU A 40 -4.16 -3.88 3.42
N SER A 41 -3.75 -3.00 4.33
CA SER A 41 -3.88 -3.19 5.78
C SER A 41 -5.31 -2.98 6.28
N LEU A 42 -6.00 -1.92 5.82
CA LEU A 42 -7.30 -1.49 6.39
C LEU A 42 -8.44 -1.48 5.37
N GLY A 43 -8.15 -1.65 4.09
CA GLY A 43 -9.17 -1.68 3.05
C GLY A 43 -9.94 -2.99 3.00
N ARG A 44 -10.98 -2.99 2.16
CA ARG A 44 -11.83 -4.15 1.89
C ARG A 44 -11.90 -4.39 0.37
N PRO A 45 -12.10 -5.64 -0.10
CA PRO A 45 -12.31 -5.91 -1.51
C PRO A 45 -13.50 -5.13 -2.09
N GLY A 46 -13.36 -4.63 -3.31
CA GLY A 46 -14.42 -3.93 -4.05
C GLY A 46 -13.94 -3.49 -5.43
N VAL A 47 -14.79 -2.76 -6.15
CA VAL A 47 -14.49 -2.30 -7.52
C VAL A 47 -14.21 -0.80 -7.52
N LEU A 48 -13.02 -0.42 -7.97
CA LEU A 48 -12.63 0.97 -8.16
C LEU A 48 -11.81 1.12 -9.44
N HIS A 49 -12.09 2.17 -10.21
CA HIS A 49 -11.37 2.49 -11.45
C HIS A 49 -11.22 1.30 -12.43
N GLY A 50 -12.25 0.46 -12.53
CA GLY A 50 -12.31 -0.65 -13.50
C GLY A 50 -11.64 -1.95 -13.06
N ALA A 51 -11.18 -2.07 -11.81
CA ALA A 51 -10.58 -3.31 -11.27
C ALA A 51 -11.23 -3.73 -9.96
N PHE A 52 -11.37 -5.05 -9.75
CA PHE A 52 -11.71 -5.63 -8.45
C PHE A 52 -10.43 -5.87 -7.65
N SER A 53 -10.30 -5.18 -6.52
CA SER A 53 -9.09 -5.16 -5.68
C SER A 53 -9.43 -4.72 -4.26
N TYR A 54 -8.44 -4.60 -3.38
CA TYR A 54 -8.62 -3.88 -2.12
C TYR A 54 -8.76 -2.36 -2.38
N LEU A 55 -9.66 -1.73 -1.64
CA LEU A 55 -9.75 -0.27 -1.52
C LEU A 55 -10.19 0.15 -0.11
N ILE A 56 -9.87 1.39 0.26
CA ILE A 56 -10.40 2.04 1.45
C ILE A 56 -11.80 2.58 1.11
N GLN A 57 -12.82 2.11 1.83
CA GLN A 57 -14.22 2.42 1.56
C GLN A 57 -15.07 2.35 2.83
N ASP A 58 -16.13 3.17 2.86
CA ASP A 58 -17.13 3.17 3.92
C ASP A 58 -18.04 1.92 3.85
N ASP A 59 -18.98 1.78 4.78
CA ASP A 59 -19.88 0.63 4.85
C ASP A 59 -20.92 0.58 3.72
N GLN A 60 -21.07 1.66 2.97
CA GLN A 60 -21.91 1.70 1.77
C GLN A 60 -21.10 1.39 0.50
N GLY A 61 -19.78 1.21 0.63
CA GLY A 61 -18.86 0.96 -0.49
C GLY A 61 -18.41 2.23 -1.20
N ASN A 62 -18.62 3.41 -0.62
CA ASN A 62 -18.08 4.64 -1.17
C ASN A 62 -16.58 4.75 -0.84
N PRO A 63 -15.72 5.11 -1.79
CA PRO A 63 -14.31 5.36 -1.51
C PRO A 63 -14.14 6.48 -0.47
N ILE A 64 -13.22 6.28 0.46
CA ILE A 64 -12.82 7.29 1.45
C ILE A 64 -11.56 7.99 0.93
N ASP A 65 -11.46 9.29 1.17
CA ASP A 65 -10.28 10.06 0.82
C ASP A 65 -9.05 9.53 1.58
N PRO A 66 -7.99 9.10 0.87
CA PRO A 66 -6.76 8.67 1.52
C PRO A 66 -6.01 9.87 2.11
N HIS A 67 -5.01 9.57 2.93
CA HIS A 67 -4.04 10.57 3.35
C HIS A 67 -2.62 10.00 3.40
N SER A 68 -1.69 10.73 2.80
CA SER A 68 -0.25 10.58 3.01
C SER A 68 0.45 11.90 2.74
N ILE A 69 1.54 12.17 3.45
CA ILE A 69 2.44 13.29 3.10
C ILE A 69 3.03 13.15 1.69
N SER A 70 3.11 11.93 1.16
CA SER A 70 3.60 11.64 -0.18
C SER A 70 2.45 11.54 -1.18
N ALA A 71 2.35 12.54 -2.06
CA ALA A 71 1.32 12.59 -3.11
C ALA A 71 1.31 11.35 -4.02
N GLY A 72 2.45 10.69 -4.23
CA GLY A 72 2.53 9.47 -5.03
C GLY A 72 1.92 8.23 -4.37
N LEU A 73 1.70 8.27 -3.05
CA LEU A 73 1.11 7.18 -2.28
C LEU A 73 -0.33 7.42 -1.87
N ASP A 74 -0.80 8.67 -1.97
CA ASP A 74 -2.12 9.15 -1.57
C ASP A 74 -3.23 8.68 -2.53
N TYR A 75 -3.53 7.38 -2.47
CA TYR A 75 -4.47 6.70 -3.36
C TYR A 75 -5.26 5.64 -2.59
N PRO A 76 -6.60 5.59 -2.67
CA PRO A 76 -7.41 4.71 -1.83
C PRO A 76 -7.49 3.27 -2.34
N GLY A 77 -6.96 2.98 -3.54
CA GLY A 77 -6.95 1.65 -4.15
C GLY A 77 -5.55 1.04 -4.23
N ILE A 78 -5.46 -0.13 -4.86
CA ILE A 78 -4.21 -0.81 -5.19
C ILE A 78 -4.42 -1.72 -6.41
N GLY A 79 -3.38 -1.99 -7.20
CA GLY A 79 -3.46 -2.94 -8.31
C GLY A 79 -3.93 -4.34 -7.86
N PRO A 80 -4.76 -5.04 -8.66
CA PRO A 80 -5.36 -6.32 -8.29
C PRO A 80 -4.33 -7.44 -8.07
N GLU A 81 -3.18 -7.37 -8.74
CA GLU A 81 -2.10 -8.34 -8.58
C GLU A 81 -1.48 -8.29 -7.17
N HIS A 82 -1.35 -7.09 -6.58
CA HIS A 82 -0.91 -6.96 -5.19
C HIS A 82 -1.92 -7.55 -4.20
N SER A 83 -3.21 -7.34 -4.45
CA SER A 83 -4.31 -7.94 -3.67
C SER A 83 -4.23 -9.46 -3.71
N TYR A 84 -4.08 -10.05 -4.90
CA TYR A 84 -3.89 -11.48 -5.06
C TYR A 84 -2.65 -12.00 -4.32
N LEU A 85 -1.50 -11.35 -4.51
CA LEU A 85 -0.23 -11.78 -3.88
C LEU A 85 -0.23 -11.64 -2.36
N LYS A 86 -0.98 -10.68 -1.81
CA LYS A 86 -1.24 -10.56 -0.37
C LYS A 86 -2.02 -11.78 0.13
N ASP A 87 -3.13 -12.11 -0.52
CA ASP A 87 -4.01 -13.19 -0.08
C ASP A 87 -3.35 -14.57 -0.26
N ALA A 88 -2.54 -14.72 -1.31
CA ALA A 88 -1.66 -15.87 -1.52
C ALA A 88 -0.49 -15.95 -0.53
N LYS A 89 -0.30 -14.92 0.31
CA LYS A 89 0.82 -14.77 1.27
C LYS A 89 2.19 -14.84 0.62
N ARG A 90 2.28 -14.50 -0.67
CA ARG A 90 3.54 -14.44 -1.39
C ARG A 90 4.28 -13.15 -1.07
N VAL A 91 3.55 -12.06 -0.90
CA VAL A 91 4.09 -10.74 -0.55
C VAL A 91 3.52 -10.32 0.80
N GLU A 92 4.41 -9.83 1.68
CA GLU A 92 4.04 -9.22 2.95
C GLU A 92 3.86 -7.71 2.77
N TYR A 93 2.81 -7.14 3.34
CA TYR A 93 2.56 -5.70 3.29
C TYR A 93 2.60 -5.11 4.69
N TYR A 94 3.35 -4.01 4.83
CA TYR A 94 3.46 -3.24 6.07
C TYR A 94 3.11 -1.79 5.79
N ALA A 95 2.73 -1.05 6.83
CA ALA A 95 2.43 0.37 6.73
C ALA A 95 3.47 1.21 7.48
N VAL A 96 3.84 2.35 6.90
CA VAL A 96 4.82 3.30 7.47
C VAL A 96 4.20 4.68 7.57
N THR A 97 4.34 5.33 8.71
CA THR A 97 3.80 6.66 9.01
C THR A 97 4.56 7.77 8.29
N ASP A 98 3.92 8.93 8.19
CA ASP A 98 4.54 10.13 7.61
C ASP A 98 5.81 10.53 8.37
N GLN A 99 5.83 10.39 9.70
CA GLN A 99 6.99 10.70 10.51
C GLN A 99 8.15 9.73 10.23
N GLU A 100 7.90 8.42 10.20
CA GLU A 100 8.93 7.42 9.88
C GLU A 100 9.51 7.62 8.47
N ALA A 101 8.67 7.99 7.50
CA ALA A 101 9.12 8.32 6.15
C ALA A 101 10.01 9.57 6.11
N LEU A 102 9.64 10.63 6.85
CA LEU A 102 10.45 11.85 6.96
C LEU A 102 11.79 11.60 7.66
N ASP A 103 11.79 10.80 8.73
CA ASP A 103 13.01 10.44 9.44
C ASP A 103 13.99 9.66 8.54
N ALA A 104 13.45 8.71 7.74
CA ALA A 104 14.24 7.98 6.75
C ALA A 104 14.78 8.89 5.63
N PHE A 105 13.98 9.83 5.15
CA PHE A 105 14.39 10.82 4.15
C PHE A 105 15.55 11.70 4.66
N GLN A 106 15.43 12.21 5.89
CA GLN A 106 16.48 13.02 6.51
C GLN A 106 17.76 12.21 6.68
N ARG A 107 17.64 10.98 7.19
CA ARG A 107 18.77 10.08 7.37
C ARG A 107 19.51 9.83 6.06
N LEU A 108 18.79 9.52 4.97
CA LEU A 108 19.40 9.23 3.68
C LEU A 108 20.10 10.44 3.05
N SER A 109 19.56 11.64 3.25
CA SER A 109 20.11 12.89 2.68
C SER A 109 21.32 13.44 3.43
N GLN A 110 21.62 12.91 4.62
CA GLN A 110 22.76 13.30 5.46
C GLN A 110 23.88 12.24 5.50
N LEU A 111 23.73 11.16 4.74
CA LEU A 111 24.79 10.17 4.50
C LEU A 111 25.82 10.70 3.49
#